data_AF-A0A7M3ZU89-F1
#
_entry.id   AF-A0A7M3ZU89-F1
#
_cell.length_a   1.000
_cell.length_b   1.000
_cell.length_c   1.000
_cell.angle_alpha   90.00
_cell.angle_beta   90.00
_cell.angle_gamma   90.00
#
_symmetry.space_group_name_H-M   'P 1'
#
loop_
_entity.id
_entity.type
_entity.pdbx_description
1 polymer ?
#
loop_
_entity_poly.entity_id
_entity_poly.type
_entity_poly.pdbx_seq_one_letter_code
_entity_poly.pdbx_strand_id
1 'polypeptide(L)'
;IKKISNDLSVDEPCVVITDPMPAADASQLEIDTFYAMVAEEQNTIRCAYLEADDIYMMPQMAPYQTIEMVAVVKISPTAKLNTRSVGLKVASIAGDMTEGGDYDSSPSWQGENLDSNEFIVILNLKAPDLVIKEIIVSQYSAEIDSTIPIGITLQNVGNTHATDIEIVLCQYNDVNSQSIINDIKNNGCDEDSIVMRQVVGALLAPDASEDAKEIEIYLLYPVVAGSKGVYVVVDPMNEIVEASENNNIKAVSEPLESPSPFFDVAGQIVAKTALPFVVILLTLSLLGVVYFVGKARREEVKKRIAEQSSLSSVLGSED
;
A
#
# COMPACT_ATOMS: atom_id res chain seq x y z
N ILE A 1 13.92 -10.94 3.68
CA ILE A 1 12.97 -10.49 2.64
C ILE A 1 13.16 -11.38 1.42
N LYS A 2 12.34 -12.44 1.26
CA LYS A 2 12.31 -13.19 -0.01
C LYS A 2 11.60 -12.28 -1.01
N LYS A 3 12.37 -11.65 -1.90
CA LYS A 3 11.79 -10.93 -3.04
C LYS A 3 10.97 -11.93 -3.84
N ILE A 4 9.65 -11.80 -3.80
CA ILE A 4 8.78 -12.36 -4.83
C ILE A 4 8.98 -11.45 -6.03
N SER A 5 9.98 -11.78 -6.85
CA SER A 5 10.19 -11.12 -8.13
C SER A 5 9.17 -11.67 -9.12
N ASN A 6 8.42 -10.80 -9.80
CA ASN A 6 7.58 -11.17 -10.93
C ASN A 6 8.41 -11.53 -12.18
N ASP A 7 9.72 -11.35 -12.09
CA ASP A 7 10.68 -11.54 -13.17
C ASP A 7 11.64 -12.69 -12.84
N LEU A 8 11.07 -13.88 -12.62
CA LEU A 8 11.82 -15.11 -12.81
C LEU A 8 11.88 -15.36 -14.31
N SER A 9 12.88 -14.77 -14.96
CA SER A 9 13.28 -15.15 -16.30
C SER A 9 14.02 -16.49 -16.22
N VAL A 10 13.59 -17.47 -16.99
CA VAL A 10 14.40 -18.67 -17.21
C VAL A 10 15.50 -18.29 -18.20
N ASP A 11 16.76 -18.53 -17.86
CA ASP A 11 17.91 -18.18 -18.71
C ASP A 11 17.81 -18.83 -20.11
N GLU A 12 17.15 -19.98 -20.19
CA GLU A 12 16.87 -20.71 -21.42
C GLU A 12 15.41 -21.22 -21.44
N PRO A 13 14.48 -20.56 -22.14
CA PRO A 13 13.10 -21.04 -22.26
C PRO A 13 13.04 -22.34 -23.08
N CYS A 14 11.92 -23.08 -23.00
CA CYS A 14 11.68 -24.21 -23.90
C CYS A 14 11.71 -23.76 -25.37
N VAL A 15 12.15 -24.64 -26.26
CA VAL A 15 12.05 -24.43 -27.70
C VAL A 15 10.58 -24.55 -28.09
N VAL A 16 10.06 -23.60 -28.87
CA VAL A 16 8.66 -23.63 -29.31
C VAL A 16 8.57 -24.40 -30.61
N ILE A 17 7.77 -25.46 -30.62
CA ILE A 17 7.48 -26.28 -31.80
C ILE A 17 6.03 -26.04 -32.19
N THR A 18 5.82 -25.60 -33.43
CA THR A 18 4.50 -25.27 -33.97
C THR A 18 3.84 -26.44 -34.69
N ASP A 19 4.62 -27.46 -35.03
CA ASP A 19 4.11 -28.66 -35.69
C ASP A 19 3.26 -29.48 -34.70
N PRO A 20 2.03 -29.88 -35.08
CA PRO A 20 1.17 -30.66 -34.21
C PRO A 20 1.70 -32.07 -34.03
N MET A 21 1.37 -32.69 -32.89
CA MET A 21 1.66 -34.10 -32.69
C MET A 21 0.99 -34.96 -33.79
N PRO A 22 1.65 -36.05 -34.23
CA PRO A 22 1.04 -37.01 -35.15
C PRO A 22 -0.27 -37.56 -34.58
N ALA A 23 -1.25 -37.79 -35.47
CA ALA A 23 -2.53 -38.37 -35.08
C ALA A 23 -2.35 -39.78 -34.47
N ALA A 24 -3.31 -40.21 -33.65
CA ALA A 24 -3.25 -41.51 -32.96
C ALA A 24 -3.20 -42.72 -33.93
N ASP A 25 -3.65 -42.54 -35.18
CA ASP A 25 -3.61 -43.54 -36.24
C ASP A 25 -2.44 -43.34 -37.23
N ALA A 26 -1.52 -42.41 -36.94
CA ALA A 26 -0.33 -42.19 -37.73
C ALA A 26 0.57 -43.44 -37.77
N SER A 27 1.32 -43.59 -38.85
CA SER A 27 2.29 -44.67 -38.97
C SER A 27 3.43 -44.50 -37.97
N GLN A 28 4.02 -45.61 -37.51
CA GLN A 28 5.17 -45.57 -36.61
C GLN A 28 6.32 -44.71 -37.18
N LEU A 29 6.51 -44.72 -38.50
CA LEU A 29 7.52 -43.91 -39.17
C LEU A 29 7.25 -42.40 -39.01
N GLU A 30 5.99 -41.96 -39.11
CA GLU A 30 5.61 -40.56 -38.88
C GLU A 30 5.82 -40.15 -37.42
N ILE A 31 5.46 -41.03 -36.48
CA ILE A 31 5.67 -40.83 -35.05
C ILE A 31 7.17 -40.69 -34.73
N ASP A 32 7.99 -41.61 -35.21
CA ASP A 32 9.44 -41.61 -34.99
C ASP A 32 10.09 -40.37 -35.62
N THR A 33 9.62 -39.96 -36.81
CA THR A 33 10.12 -38.76 -37.50
C THR A 33 9.81 -37.49 -36.70
N PHE A 34 8.61 -37.38 -36.14
CA PHE A 34 8.23 -36.24 -35.31
C PHE A 34 9.10 -36.15 -34.05
N TYR A 35 9.23 -37.25 -33.30
CA TYR A 35 10.04 -37.23 -32.07
C TYR A 35 11.54 -37.02 -32.35
N ALA A 36 12.06 -37.49 -33.49
CA ALA A 36 13.43 -37.19 -33.90
C ALA A 36 13.64 -35.69 -34.17
N MET A 37 12.68 -35.04 -34.84
CA MET A 37 12.70 -33.59 -35.06
C MET A 37 12.63 -32.81 -33.73
N VAL A 38 11.72 -33.20 -32.82
CA VAL A 38 11.64 -32.60 -31.48
C VAL A 38 12.97 -32.74 -30.73
N ALA A 39 13.58 -33.92 -30.75
CA ALA A 39 14.85 -34.18 -30.08
C ALA A 39 16.02 -33.38 -30.66
N GLU A 40 16.03 -33.16 -31.99
CA GLU A 40 17.01 -32.30 -32.67
C GLU A 40 16.87 -30.84 -32.23
N GLU A 41 15.64 -30.30 -32.23
CA GLU A 41 15.33 -28.93 -31.82
C GLU A 41 15.66 -28.66 -30.34
N GLN A 42 15.41 -29.63 -29.45
CA GLN A 42 15.77 -29.54 -28.03
C GLN A 42 17.29 -29.47 -27.78
N ASN A 43 18.11 -29.87 -28.76
CA ASN A 43 19.57 -29.97 -28.64
C ASN A 43 20.01 -30.70 -27.35
N THR A 44 19.26 -31.74 -26.97
CA THR A 44 19.49 -32.63 -25.80
C THR A 44 19.40 -32.01 -24.40
N ILE A 45 19.24 -30.70 -24.25
CA ILE A 45 19.29 -30.02 -22.93
C ILE A 45 18.01 -29.24 -22.64
N ARG A 46 17.37 -28.69 -23.67
CA ARG A 46 16.20 -27.82 -23.50
C ARG A 46 14.91 -28.63 -23.54
N CYS A 47 13.89 -28.16 -22.81
CA CYS A 47 12.53 -28.62 -23.01
C CYS A 47 11.99 -28.12 -24.37
N ALA A 48 10.97 -28.80 -24.89
CA ALA A 48 10.16 -28.32 -26.01
C ALA A 48 8.75 -27.98 -25.51
N TYR A 49 8.16 -26.93 -26.06
CA TYR A 49 6.76 -26.57 -25.87
C TYR A 49 6.06 -26.74 -27.22
N LEU A 50 5.15 -27.72 -27.29
CA LEU A 50 4.33 -27.98 -28.46
C LEU A 50 3.12 -27.05 -28.40
N GLU A 51 3.15 -25.98 -29.17
CA GLU A 51 2.14 -24.91 -29.10
C GLU A 51 0.75 -25.40 -29.56
N ALA A 52 0.71 -26.31 -30.54
CA ALA A 52 -0.53 -26.84 -31.09
C ALA A 52 -1.32 -27.70 -30.09
N ASP A 53 -0.62 -28.35 -29.16
CA ASP A 53 -1.18 -29.34 -28.24
C ASP A 53 -1.17 -28.87 -26.76
N ASP A 54 -0.53 -27.74 -26.48
CA ASP A 54 -0.30 -27.20 -25.12
C ASP A 54 0.45 -28.20 -24.21
N ILE A 55 1.52 -28.81 -24.76
CA ILE A 55 2.30 -29.86 -24.10
C ILE A 55 3.75 -29.43 -23.93
N TYR A 56 4.31 -29.68 -22.75
CA TYR A 56 5.75 -29.55 -22.49
C TYR A 56 6.42 -30.92 -22.57
N MET A 57 7.46 -31.04 -23.40
CA MET A 57 8.27 -32.23 -23.54
C MET A 57 9.67 -32.01 -22.96
N MET A 58 10.15 -32.97 -22.19
CA MET A 58 11.52 -32.97 -21.67
C MET A 58 12.49 -33.47 -22.74
N PRO A 59 13.77 -33.08 -22.67
CA PRO A 59 14.79 -33.67 -23.52
C PRO A 59 14.91 -35.17 -23.22
N GLN A 60 15.30 -35.95 -24.23
CA GLN A 60 15.58 -37.36 -24.05
C GLN A 60 16.73 -37.56 -23.06
N MET A 61 16.52 -38.41 -22.06
CA MET A 61 17.50 -38.70 -21.02
C MET A 61 18.07 -40.11 -21.18
N ALA A 62 19.37 -40.26 -20.96
CA ALA A 62 19.97 -41.58 -20.79
C ALA A 62 19.57 -42.18 -19.43
N PRO A 63 19.60 -43.51 -19.26
CA PRO A 63 19.33 -44.15 -17.99
C PRO A 63 20.19 -43.57 -16.85
N TYR A 64 19.58 -43.35 -15.68
CA TYR A 64 20.22 -42.79 -14.48
C TYR A 64 20.69 -41.34 -14.59
N GLN A 65 20.31 -40.61 -15.63
CA GLN A 65 20.46 -39.16 -15.64
C GLN A 65 19.38 -38.49 -14.79
N THR A 66 19.71 -37.33 -14.25
CA THR A 66 18.79 -36.45 -13.53
C THR A 66 18.73 -35.12 -14.26
N ILE A 67 17.53 -34.58 -14.42
CA ILE A 67 17.31 -33.22 -14.92
C ILE A 67 16.65 -32.41 -13.82
N GLU A 68 17.11 -31.18 -13.59
CA GLU A 68 16.47 -30.26 -12.67
C GLU A 68 15.37 -29.49 -13.42
N MET A 69 14.18 -29.44 -12.83
CA MET A 69 13.05 -28.71 -13.37
C MET A 69 12.69 -27.53 -12.48
N VAL A 70 12.50 -26.37 -13.10
CA VAL A 70 12.02 -25.17 -12.43
C VAL A 70 10.71 -24.75 -13.07
N ALA A 71 9.62 -24.88 -12.32
CA ALA A 71 8.32 -24.34 -12.71
C ALA A 71 8.08 -22.99 -12.03
N VAL A 72 7.81 -21.96 -12.81
CA VAL A 72 7.47 -20.62 -12.30
C VAL A 72 5.95 -20.45 -12.32
N VAL A 73 5.33 -20.46 -11.15
CA VAL A 73 3.89 -20.21 -11.01
C VAL A 73 3.65 -18.72 -10.87
N LYS A 74 3.09 -18.09 -11.92
CA LYS A 74 2.68 -16.69 -11.89
C LYS A 74 1.24 -16.57 -11.39
N ILE A 75 1.03 -15.79 -10.33
CA ILE A 75 -0.29 -15.56 -9.74
C ILE A 75 -0.78 -14.18 -10.18
N SER A 76 -1.96 -14.13 -10.80
CA SER A 76 -2.60 -12.86 -11.17
C SER A 76 -2.95 -12.06 -9.91
N PRO A 77 -2.84 -10.72 -9.93
CA PRO A 77 -3.42 -9.86 -8.89
C PRO A 77 -4.94 -10.06 -8.70
N THR A 78 -5.62 -10.57 -9.72
CA THR A 78 -7.06 -10.90 -9.67
C THR A 78 -7.35 -12.35 -9.30
N ALA A 79 -6.33 -13.12 -8.89
CA ALA A 79 -6.53 -14.52 -8.52
C ALA A 79 -7.45 -14.64 -7.30
N LYS A 80 -8.42 -15.56 -7.38
CA LYS A 80 -9.30 -15.87 -6.25
C LYS A 80 -8.49 -16.27 -5.03
N LEU A 81 -8.73 -15.62 -3.89
CA LEU A 81 -8.09 -15.90 -2.62
C LEU A 81 -8.65 -17.21 -2.02
N ASN A 82 -8.02 -18.33 -2.36
CA ASN A 82 -8.36 -19.63 -1.82
C ASN A 82 -7.12 -20.53 -1.72
N THR A 83 -7.27 -21.60 -0.95
CA THR A 83 -6.32 -22.71 -0.99
C THR A 83 -6.57 -23.53 -2.25
N ARG A 84 -5.51 -23.80 -2.99
CA ARG A 84 -5.53 -24.63 -4.20
C ARG A 84 -4.28 -25.49 -4.29
N SER A 85 -4.42 -26.68 -4.84
CA SER A 85 -3.29 -27.54 -5.20
C SER A 85 -2.88 -27.24 -6.64
N VAL A 86 -1.57 -27.09 -6.86
CA VAL A 86 -0.94 -27.06 -8.18
C VAL A 86 0.06 -28.20 -8.21
N GLY A 87 0.00 -29.04 -9.24
CA GLY A 87 0.85 -30.22 -9.35
C GLY A 87 1.65 -30.23 -10.66
N LEU A 88 2.81 -30.88 -10.62
CA LEU A 88 3.61 -31.28 -11.77
C LEU A 88 3.65 -32.80 -11.81
N LYS A 89 3.37 -33.37 -12.98
CA LYS A 89 3.46 -34.81 -13.22
C LYS A 89 4.28 -35.02 -14.48
N VAL A 90 5.23 -35.95 -14.40
CA VAL A 90 6.10 -36.30 -15.52
C VAL A 90 5.69 -37.67 -16.03
N ALA A 91 5.06 -37.73 -17.20
CA ALA A 91 4.69 -38.99 -17.84
C ALA A 91 5.68 -39.35 -18.95
N SER A 92 5.86 -40.66 -19.17
CA SER A 92 6.60 -41.16 -20.33
C SER A 92 5.73 -41.16 -21.59
N ILE A 93 6.34 -41.18 -22.77
CA ILE A 93 5.62 -41.37 -24.04
C ILE A 93 4.92 -42.74 -24.14
N ALA A 94 5.33 -43.71 -23.32
CA ALA A 94 4.70 -45.01 -23.22
C ALA A 94 3.47 -44.99 -22.29
N GLY A 95 3.10 -43.82 -21.75
CA GLY A 95 1.95 -43.63 -20.88
C GLY A 95 2.24 -43.94 -19.42
N ASP A 96 1.16 -44.18 -18.67
CA ASP A 96 1.16 -44.56 -17.25
C ASP A 96 1.29 -46.09 -17.08
N MET A 97 1.17 -46.59 -15.84
CA MET A 97 1.28 -48.03 -15.56
C MET A 97 0.20 -48.86 -16.27
N THR A 98 -0.94 -48.26 -16.61
CA THR A 98 -2.08 -48.91 -17.27
C THR A 98 -1.87 -49.05 -18.78
N GLU A 99 -1.01 -48.21 -19.34
CA GLU A 99 -0.62 -48.19 -20.75
C GLU A 99 0.73 -48.90 -21.00
N GLY A 100 1.32 -49.47 -19.96
CA GLY A 100 2.60 -50.19 -20.03
C GLY A 100 3.83 -49.28 -20.07
N GLY A 101 3.65 -48.02 -19.69
CA GLY A 101 4.72 -47.03 -19.60
C GLY A 101 5.34 -46.96 -18.21
N ASP A 102 5.16 -45.85 -17.52
CA ASP A 102 5.72 -45.60 -16.19
C ASP A 102 5.15 -46.58 -15.15
N TYR A 103 6.00 -47.51 -14.68
CA TYR A 103 5.63 -48.59 -13.75
C TYR A 103 5.12 -48.06 -12.40
N ASP A 104 5.63 -46.89 -12.02
CA ASP A 104 5.22 -45.99 -10.95
C ASP A 104 3.74 -45.68 -10.88
N SER A 105 3.22 -45.33 -12.07
CA SER A 105 2.37 -44.16 -12.23
C SER A 105 0.93 -44.35 -11.79
N SER A 106 0.44 -43.49 -10.90
CA SER A 106 -0.95 -43.49 -10.48
C SER A 106 -1.89 -42.93 -11.58
N PRO A 107 -3.08 -43.52 -11.82
CA PRO A 107 -4.03 -42.98 -12.79
C PRO A 107 -4.66 -41.64 -12.38
N SER A 108 -4.50 -41.20 -11.13
CA SER A 108 -5.14 -39.98 -10.63
C SER A 108 -4.34 -39.28 -9.54
N TRP A 109 -4.36 -37.94 -9.60
CA TRP A 109 -3.86 -37.02 -8.56
C TRP A 109 -4.51 -37.17 -7.17
N GLN A 110 -5.58 -37.95 -7.05
CA GLN A 110 -6.34 -38.13 -5.82
C GLN A 110 -5.92 -39.43 -5.13
N GLY A 111 -4.83 -39.38 -4.35
CA GLY A 111 -4.33 -40.51 -3.60
C GLY A 111 -3.26 -40.13 -2.57
N GLU A 112 -3.00 -41.01 -1.61
CA GLU A 112 -1.93 -40.81 -0.60
C GLU A 112 -0.55 -41.24 -1.11
N ASN A 113 -0.50 -42.02 -2.19
CA ASN A 113 0.74 -42.49 -2.81
C ASN A 113 1.01 -41.65 -4.06
N LEU A 114 1.65 -40.50 -3.85
CA LEU A 114 2.27 -39.77 -4.96
C LEU A 114 3.53 -40.52 -5.37
N ASP A 115 3.71 -40.72 -6.67
CA ASP A 115 4.88 -41.42 -7.19
C ASP A 115 6.10 -40.48 -7.27
N SER A 116 7.27 -41.04 -7.55
CA SER A 116 8.54 -40.31 -7.53
C SER A 116 8.64 -39.18 -8.57
N ASN A 117 7.74 -39.17 -9.55
CA ASN A 117 7.61 -38.23 -10.66
C ASN A 117 6.40 -37.27 -10.53
N GLU A 118 5.75 -37.25 -9.37
CA GLU A 118 4.64 -36.34 -9.05
C GLU A 118 5.06 -35.36 -7.94
N PHE A 119 4.82 -34.06 -8.16
CA PHE A 119 5.11 -33.03 -7.17
C PHE A 119 3.93 -32.07 -7.03
N ILE A 120 3.31 -32.05 -5.86
CA ILE A 120 2.16 -31.18 -5.56
C ILE A 120 2.58 -30.07 -4.59
N VAL A 121 2.26 -28.84 -4.97
CA VAL A 121 2.39 -27.65 -4.13
C VAL A 121 1.00 -27.15 -3.74
N ILE A 122 0.81 -26.91 -2.45
CA ILE A 122 -0.40 -26.27 -1.94
C ILE A 122 -0.16 -24.76 -1.89
N LEU A 123 -0.90 -24.01 -2.70
CA LEU A 123 -0.90 -22.56 -2.70
C LEU A 123 -2.00 -22.07 -1.76
N ASN A 124 -1.60 -21.35 -0.71
CA ASN A 124 -2.50 -20.71 0.23
C ASN A 124 -2.56 -19.21 -0.05
N LEU A 125 -3.49 -18.78 -0.90
CA LEU A 125 -3.69 -17.36 -1.17
C LEU A 125 -4.61 -16.76 -0.11
N LYS A 126 -4.01 -15.90 0.72
CA LYS A 126 -4.65 -15.31 1.91
C LYS A 126 -4.46 -13.81 1.90
N ALA A 127 -5.55 -13.05 2.02
CA ALA A 127 -5.52 -11.61 2.24
C ALA A 127 -6.80 -11.15 2.98
N PRO A 128 -6.69 -10.22 3.95
CA PRO A 128 -7.85 -9.56 4.55
C PRO A 128 -8.51 -8.63 3.53
N ASP A 129 -9.70 -8.12 3.85
CA ASP A 129 -10.41 -7.11 3.05
C ASP A 129 -11.24 -6.24 4.00
N LEU A 130 -10.71 -5.09 4.38
CA LEU A 130 -11.26 -4.16 5.37
C LEU A 130 -12.24 -3.22 4.69
N VAL A 131 -13.50 -3.30 5.11
CA VAL A 131 -14.59 -2.54 4.49
C VAL A 131 -15.25 -1.63 5.50
N ILE A 132 -15.32 -0.34 5.18
CA ILE A 132 -16.14 0.61 5.95
C ILE A 132 -17.61 0.41 5.55
N LYS A 133 -18.34 -0.37 6.34
CA LYS A 133 -19.75 -0.65 6.11
C LYS A 133 -20.60 0.61 6.27
N GLU A 134 -20.43 1.31 7.38
CA GLU A 134 -21.26 2.48 7.72
C GLU A 134 -20.46 3.54 8.49
N ILE A 135 -20.87 4.80 8.31
CA ILE A 135 -20.41 5.93 9.12
C ILE A 135 -21.65 6.50 9.82
N ILE A 136 -21.58 6.60 11.14
CA ILE A 136 -22.67 7.04 12.02
C ILE A 136 -22.31 8.40 12.58
N VAL A 137 -23.06 9.44 12.20
CA VAL A 137 -22.89 10.80 12.73
C VAL A 137 -24.22 11.30 13.26
N SER A 138 -24.26 11.71 14.52
CA SER A 138 -25.48 12.18 15.18
C SER A 138 -25.79 13.65 14.92
N GLN A 139 -24.76 14.45 14.62
CA GLN A 139 -24.87 15.88 14.36
C GLN A 139 -23.74 16.34 13.44
N TYR A 140 -24.05 17.24 12.52
CA TYR A 140 -23.09 17.77 11.54
C TYR A 140 -22.59 19.17 11.89
N SER A 141 -23.10 19.78 12.97
CA SER A 141 -22.63 21.06 13.46
C SER A 141 -22.51 21.08 14.98
N ALA A 142 -21.43 21.70 15.46
CA ALA A 142 -21.19 21.94 16.88
C ALA A 142 -20.25 23.15 17.06
N GLU A 143 -20.05 23.62 18.30
CA GLU A 143 -19.22 24.79 18.59
C GLU A 143 -17.75 24.55 18.21
N ILE A 144 -17.03 25.62 17.84
CA ILE A 144 -15.58 25.56 17.60
C ILE A 144 -14.89 25.04 18.88
N ASP A 145 -13.86 24.22 18.72
CA ASP A 145 -13.12 23.56 19.80
C ASP A 145 -13.93 22.51 20.58
N SER A 146 -15.17 22.23 20.17
CA SER A 146 -15.91 21.03 20.59
C SER A 146 -15.58 19.83 19.70
N THR A 147 -16.12 18.66 20.03
CA THR A 147 -15.90 17.43 19.25
C THR A 147 -17.20 16.82 18.76
N ILE A 148 -17.23 16.39 17.50
CA ILE A 148 -18.31 15.58 16.94
C ILE A 148 -17.86 14.12 16.94
N PRO A 149 -18.58 13.19 17.60
CA PRO A 149 -18.27 11.77 17.52
C PRO A 149 -18.66 11.21 16.15
N ILE A 150 -17.72 10.55 15.49
CA ILE A 150 -17.91 9.83 14.23
C ILE A 150 -17.81 8.34 14.53
N GLY A 151 -18.95 7.65 14.50
CA GLY A 151 -19.03 6.20 14.57
C GLY A 151 -18.66 5.58 13.23
N ILE A 152 -17.91 4.49 13.27
CA ILE A 152 -17.43 3.75 12.10
C ILE A 152 -17.73 2.28 12.33
N THR A 153 -18.51 1.69 11.44
CA THR A 153 -18.74 0.24 11.40
C THR A 153 -17.78 -0.38 10.41
N LEU A 154 -16.79 -1.10 10.92
CA LEU A 154 -15.72 -1.76 10.16
C LEU A 154 -15.92 -3.27 10.18
N GLN A 155 -15.64 -3.93 9.05
CA GLN A 155 -15.68 -5.38 8.92
C GLN A 155 -14.50 -5.87 8.07
N ASN A 156 -14.04 -7.11 8.31
CA ASN A 156 -13.12 -7.81 7.44
C ASN A 156 -13.90 -8.86 6.64
N VAL A 157 -13.97 -8.71 5.32
CA VAL A 157 -14.63 -9.67 4.40
C VAL A 157 -13.63 -10.58 3.67
N GLY A 158 -12.33 -10.42 3.95
CA GLY A 158 -11.26 -11.24 3.40
C GLY A 158 -11.17 -12.62 4.05
N ASN A 159 -10.26 -13.46 3.56
CA ASN A 159 -10.19 -14.88 3.97
C ASN A 159 -9.08 -15.19 5.00
N THR A 160 -8.52 -14.14 5.61
CA THR A 160 -7.54 -14.18 6.70
C THR A 160 -7.71 -12.98 7.62
N HIS A 161 -7.22 -13.08 8.85
CA HIS A 161 -7.31 -12.01 9.85
C HIS A 161 -6.40 -10.83 9.48
N ALA A 162 -6.82 -9.62 9.84
CA ALA A 162 -6.01 -8.40 9.80
C ALA A 162 -5.61 -8.02 11.24
N THR A 163 -4.43 -7.44 11.40
CA THR A 163 -3.87 -6.97 12.67
C THR A 163 -3.30 -5.58 12.52
N ASP A 164 -3.20 -4.84 13.63
CA ASP A 164 -2.63 -3.49 13.67
C ASP A 164 -3.27 -2.53 12.67
N ILE A 165 -4.60 -2.56 12.60
CA ILE A 165 -5.39 -1.80 11.64
C ILE A 165 -5.46 -0.35 12.10
N GLU A 166 -4.85 0.55 11.34
CA GLU A 166 -4.94 1.98 11.59
C GLU A 166 -6.20 2.57 10.95
N ILE A 167 -6.86 3.48 11.67
CA ILE A 167 -8.01 4.25 11.18
C ILE A 167 -7.75 5.72 11.47
N VAL A 168 -7.89 6.54 10.44
CA VAL A 168 -7.70 8.00 10.53
C VAL A 168 -8.91 8.76 10.03
N LEU A 169 -9.12 9.91 10.67
CA LEU A 169 -10.00 10.96 10.14
C LEU A 169 -9.15 12.00 9.41
N CYS A 170 -9.50 12.27 8.16
CA CYS A 170 -8.83 13.25 7.33
C CYS A 170 -9.79 14.38 6.98
N GLN A 171 -9.33 15.62 7.10
CA GLN A 171 -10.13 16.82 6.91
C GLN A 171 -9.69 17.59 5.66
N TYR A 172 -10.64 17.84 4.75
CA TYR A 172 -10.44 18.61 3.54
C TYR A 172 -11.52 19.69 3.38
N ASN A 173 -11.42 20.52 2.33
CA ASN A 173 -12.34 21.64 2.14
C ASN A 173 -13.72 21.22 1.61
N ASP A 174 -13.77 20.15 0.81
CA ASP A 174 -15.01 19.69 0.16
C ASP A 174 -15.39 18.30 0.65
N VAL A 175 -16.69 18.04 0.81
CA VAL A 175 -17.22 16.69 1.07
C VAL A 175 -17.44 15.96 -0.25
N ASN A 176 -17.29 14.63 -0.27
CA ASN A 176 -17.63 13.77 -1.42
C ASN A 176 -16.95 14.13 -2.75
N SER A 177 -15.85 14.90 -2.74
CA SER A 177 -15.10 15.19 -3.96
C SER A 177 -14.34 13.95 -4.45
N GLN A 178 -14.60 13.55 -5.69
CA GLN A 178 -13.91 12.42 -6.33
C GLN A 178 -12.40 12.66 -6.48
N SER A 179 -11.97 13.92 -6.66
CA SER A 179 -10.54 14.22 -6.74
C SER A 179 -9.85 13.98 -5.41
N ILE A 180 -10.49 14.33 -4.28
CA ILE A 180 -9.96 14.08 -2.94
C ILE A 180 -9.90 12.59 -2.65
N ILE A 181 -10.97 11.84 -2.97
CA ILE A 181 -10.99 10.38 -2.77
C ILE A 181 -9.86 9.71 -3.56
N ASN A 182 -9.65 10.11 -4.82
CA ASN A 182 -8.59 9.55 -5.64
C ASN A 182 -7.20 9.94 -5.16
N ASP A 183 -7.04 11.15 -4.61
CA ASP A 183 -5.77 11.59 -4.04
C ASP A 183 -5.42 10.76 -2.79
N ILE A 184 -6.38 10.60 -1.88
CA ILE A 184 -6.26 9.74 -0.70
C ILE A 184 -5.92 8.30 -1.11
N LYS A 185 -6.57 7.76 -2.15
CA LYS A 185 -6.28 6.41 -2.65
C LYS A 185 -4.85 6.21 -3.14
N ASN A 186 -4.26 7.25 -3.74
CA ASN A 186 -2.93 7.13 -4.35
C ASN A 186 -1.81 7.51 -3.39
N ASN A 187 -2.06 8.49 -2.51
CA ASN A 187 -1.03 9.14 -1.70
C ASN A 187 -1.26 8.99 -0.19
N GLY A 188 -2.36 8.39 0.23
CA GLY A 188 -2.82 8.43 1.62
C GLY A 188 -3.36 9.82 1.99
N CYS A 189 -3.67 10.01 3.27
CA CYS A 189 -4.01 11.35 3.75
C CYS A 189 -2.76 12.19 3.96
N ASP A 190 -2.84 13.48 3.62
CA ASP A 190 -1.81 14.44 4.02
C ASP A 190 -1.68 14.48 5.55
N GLU A 191 -0.46 14.40 6.07
CA GLU A 191 -0.19 14.39 7.52
C GLU A 191 -0.80 15.59 8.24
N ASP A 192 -0.79 16.78 7.62
CA ASP A 192 -1.40 18.00 8.18
C ASP A 192 -2.94 17.98 8.15
N SER A 193 -3.54 17.07 7.37
CA SER A 193 -4.99 16.89 7.24
C SER A 193 -5.52 15.82 8.18
N ILE A 194 -4.66 15.03 8.83
CA ILE A 194 -5.06 14.02 9.81
C ILE A 194 -5.44 14.71 11.12
N VAL A 195 -6.69 14.54 11.54
CA VAL A 195 -7.23 15.18 12.77
C VAL A 195 -7.40 14.20 13.92
N MET A 196 -7.51 12.91 13.64
CA MET A 196 -7.62 11.86 14.65
C MET A 196 -7.07 10.55 14.08
N ARG A 197 -6.40 9.76 14.94
CA ARG A 197 -5.86 8.44 14.62
C ARG A 197 -6.25 7.44 15.70
N GLN A 198 -6.59 6.23 15.31
CA GLN A 198 -6.85 5.11 16.20
C GLN A 198 -6.33 3.82 15.61
N VAL A 199 -5.88 2.90 16.46
CA VAL A 199 -5.44 1.56 16.03
C VAL A 199 -6.37 0.51 16.63
N VAL A 200 -6.79 -0.43 15.79
CA VAL A 200 -7.52 -1.64 16.17
C VAL A 200 -6.55 -2.81 16.11
N GLY A 201 -6.42 -3.53 17.23
CA GLY A 201 -5.42 -4.60 17.33
C GLY A 201 -5.63 -5.75 16.34
N ALA A 202 -6.86 -6.20 16.13
CA ALA A 202 -7.16 -7.24 15.15
C ALA A 202 -8.64 -7.23 14.73
N LEU A 203 -8.88 -7.63 13.47
CA LEU A 203 -10.21 -7.91 12.95
C LEU A 203 -10.23 -9.28 12.26
N LEU A 204 -11.07 -10.17 12.79
CA LEU A 204 -11.10 -11.56 12.35
C LEU A 204 -11.80 -11.71 10.99
N ALA A 205 -11.28 -12.60 10.13
CA ALA A 205 -11.99 -13.08 8.95
C ALA A 205 -13.33 -13.73 9.34
N PRO A 206 -14.33 -13.72 8.43
CA PRO A 206 -15.56 -14.46 8.63
C PRO A 206 -15.26 -15.96 8.72
N ASP A 207 -15.89 -16.61 9.68
CA ASP A 207 -15.89 -18.07 9.75
C ASP A 207 -16.81 -18.63 8.66
N ALA A 208 -16.57 -19.85 8.19
CA ALA A 208 -17.25 -20.43 7.01
C ALA A 208 -18.79 -20.53 7.11
N SER A 209 -19.37 -20.23 8.27
CA SER A 209 -20.80 -20.27 8.57
C SER A 209 -21.34 -18.97 9.18
N GLU A 210 -20.52 -17.93 9.33
CA GLU A 210 -20.90 -16.67 9.98
C GLU A 210 -20.72 -15.49 9.01
N ASP A 211 -21.56 -14.47 9.16
CA ASP A 211 -21.34 -13.19 8.52
C ASP A 211 -20.05 -12.53 9.03
N ALA A 212 -19.50 -11.60 8.26
CA ALA A 212 -18.33 -10.83 8.67
C ALA A 212 -18.61 -10.14 10.01
N LYS A 213 -17.66 -10.26 10.95
CA LYS A 213 -17.78 -9.64 12.26
C LYS A 213 -17.63 -8.12 12.11
N GLU A 214 -18.65 -7.41 12.54
CA GLU A 214 -18.69 -5.96 12.56
C GLU A 214 -18.20 -5.45 13.91
N ILE A 215 -17.35 -4.42 13.85
CA ILE A 215 -16.94 -3.66 15.03
C ILE A 215 -17.32 -2.21 14.85
N GLU A 216 -17.77 -1.59 15.93
CA GLU A 216 -18.10 -0.17 15.97
C GLU A 216 -17.04 0.59 16.76
N ILE A 217 -16.53 1.66 16.16
CA ILE A 217 -15.44 2.47 16.70
C ILE A 217 -15.87 3.93 16.61
N TYR A 218 -15.54 4.73 17.62
CA TYR A 218 -15.85 6.16 17.62
C TYR A 218 -14.56 6.98 17.63
N LEU A 219 -14.38 7.80 16.59
CA LEU A 219 -13.32 8.81 16.53
C LEU A 219 -13.93 10.18 16.78
N LEU A 220 -13.20 11.04 17.49
CA LEU A 220 -13.67 12.37 17.86
C LEU A 220 -13.10 13.40 16.87
N TYR A 221 -13.97 14.02 16.08
CA TYR A 221 -13.59 15.10 15.17
C TYR A 221 -13.57 16.44 15.90
N PRO A 222 -12.42 17.14 16.01
CA PRO A 222 -12.36 18.49 16.57
C PRO A 222 -12.94 19.50 15.58
N VAL A 223 -13.96 20.24 15.99
CA VAL A 223 -14.65 21.19 15.11
C VAL A 223 -13.80 22.41 14.86
N VAL A 224 -13.52 22.66 13.58
CA VAL A 224 -12.83 23.86 13.11
C VAL A 224 -13.83 24.85 12.50
N ALA A 225 -13.42 26.11 12.38
CA ALA A 225 -14.23 27.13 11.73
C ALA A 225 -14.48 26.81 10.24
N GLY A 226 -15.70 27.08 9.80
CA GLY A 226 -16.11 26.90 8.41
C GLY A 226 -16.85 25.59 8.18
N SER A 227 -16.91 25.19 6.91
CA SER A 227 -17.51 23.92 6.45
C SER A 227 -16.39 23.05 5.91
N LYS A 228 -16.27 21.82 6.41
CA LYS A 228 -15.18 20.89 6.07
C LYS A 228 -15.71 19.53 5.67
N GLY A 229 -15.07 18.95 4.66
CA GLY A 229 -15.27 17.55 4.30
C GLY A 229 -14.42 16.63 5.15
N VAL A 230 -15.03 15.61 5.74
CA VAL A 230 -14.32 14.61 6.57
C VAL A 230 -14.38 13.24 5.91
N TYR A 231 -13.25 12.56 5.90
CA TYR A 231 -13.05 11.26 5.30
C TYR A 231 -12.52 10.30 6.35
N VAL A 232 -13.11 9.11 6.41
CA VAL A 232 -12.61 7.97 7.17
C VAL A 232 -11.73 7.15 6.24
N VAL A 233 -10.49 6.91 6.66
CA VAL A 233 -9.54 6.09 5.92
C VAL A 233 -9.02 5.01 6.84
N VAL A 234 -9.11 3.77 6.39
CA VAL A 234 -8.56 2.59 7.07
C VAL A 234 -7.27 2.23 6.34
N ASP A 235 -6.25 1.90 7.12
CA ASP A 235 -4.88 1.63 6.65
C ASP A 235 -4.33 2.72 5.69
N PRO A 236 -4.16 3.96 6.16
CA PRO A 236 -3.76 5.08 5.30
C PRO A 236 -2.37 4.92 4.67
N MET A 237 -1.51 4.10 5.27
CA MET A 237 -0.15 3.83 4.78
C MET A 237 -0.09 2.60 3.87
N ASN A 238 -1.21 1.91 3.66
CA ASN A 238 -1.30 0.69 2.87
C ASN A 238 -0.25 -0.35 3.29
N GLU A 239 -0.14 -0.58 4.60
CA GLU A 239 0.79 -1.56 5.19
C GLU A 239 0.21 -2.99 5.15
N ILE A 240 -1.12 -3.10 5.16
CA ILE A 240 -1.87 -4.35 5.10
C ILE A 240 -2.21 -4.63 3.64
N VAL A 241 -1.69 -5.73 3.09
CA VAL A 241 -2.04 -6.14 1.72
C VAL A 241 -3.47 -6.69 1.71
N GLU A 242 -4.40 -5.97 1.10
CA GLU A 242 -5.83 -6.33 1.10
C GLU A 242 -6.26 -7.02 -0.20
N ALA A 243 -7.44 -7.64 -0.19
CA ALA A 243 -8.08 -8.14 -1.40
C ALA A 243 -8.56 -6.99 -2.30
N SER A 244 -8.94 -5.85 -1.71
CA SER A 244 -9.34 -4.65 -2.41
C SER A 244 -8.89 -3.38 -1.68
N GLU A 245 -8.07 -2.56 -2.34
CA GLU A 245 -7.64 -1.25 -1.81
C GLU A 245 -8.67 -0.13 -2.07
N ASN A 246 -9.91 -0.47 -2.42
CA ASN A 246 -10.88 0.48 -2.96
C ASN A 246 -12.09 0.73 -2.05
N ASN A 247 -12.22 -0.02 -0.96
CA ASN A 247 -13.38 -0.10 -0.07
C ASN A 247 -13.03 0.27 1.40
N ASN A 248 -11.80 0.69 1.65
CA ASN A 248 -11.25 1.12 2.93
C ASN A 248 -11.26 2.66 3.11
N ILE A 249 -11.86 3.42 2.18
CA ILE A 249 -12.03 4.89 2.24
C ILE A 249 -13.50 5.28 2.08
N LYS A 250 -14.02 6.12 2.97
CA LYS A 250 -15.40 6.60 2.91
C LYS A 250 -15.55 8.02 3.45
N ALA A 251 -16.26 8.88 2.72
CA ALA A 251 -16.57 10.23 3.17
C ALA A 251 -17.76 10.25 4.13
N VAL A 252 -17.73 11.17 5.09
CA VAL A 252 -18.94 11.55 5.84
C VAL A 252 -19.94 12.16 4.86
N SER A 253 -21.23 11.84 5.01
CA SER A 253 -22.26 12.19 4.02
C SER A 253 -22.46 13.70 3.86
N GLU A 254 -22.35 14.45 4.96
CA GLU A 254 -22.53 15.90 4.99
C GLU A 254 -21.26 16.56 5.56
N PRO A 255 -20.96 17.80 5.15
CA PRO A 255 -19.83 18.52 5.73
C PRO A 255 -20.05 18.77 7.23
N LEU A 256 -18.94 18.81 7.97
CA LEU A 256 -18.96 19.17 9.39
C LEU A 256 -18.67 20.66 9.56
N GLU A 257 -19.57 21.35 10.27
CA GLU A 257 -19.63 22.81 10.27
C GLU A 257 -19.61 23.42 11.68
N SER A 258 -18.94 24.57 11.81
CA SER A 258 -19.15 25.45 12.97
C SER A 258 -20.54 26.14 12.89
N PRO A 259 -21.09 26.68 13.99
CA PRO A 259 -22.47 27.21 13.99
C PRO A 259 -22.67 28.43 13.08
N SER A 260 -21.59 29.13 12.71
CA SER A 260 -21.62 30.28 11.80
C SER A 260 -20.43 30.25 10.85
N PRO A 261 -20.41 29.33 9.87
CA PRO A 261 -19.22 29.02 9.05
C PRO A 261 -18.55 30.24 8.41
N PHE A 262 -19.36 31.17 7.89
CA PHE A 262 -18.86 32.37 7.22
C PHE A 262 -18.21 33.37 8.17
N PHE A 263 -18.80 33.61 9.34
CA PHE A 263 -18.29 34.57 10.32
C PHE A 263 -17.10 34.00 11.11
N ASP A 264 -17.12 32.70 11.38
CA ASP A 264 -16.10 32.01 12.16
C ASP A 264 -14.75 31.96 11.43
N VAL A 265 -14.76 31.73 10.11
CA VAL A 265 -13.54 31.76 9.28
C VAL A 265 -12.93 33.17 9.27
N ALA A 266 -13.76 34.22 9.23
CA ALA A 266 -13.28 35.60 9.28
C ALA A 266 -12.62 35.92 10.64
N GLY A 267 -13.17 35.43 11.74
CA GLY A 267 -12.59 35.54 13.08
C GLY A 267 -11.23 34.86 13.20
N GLN A 268 -11.08 33.64 12.65
CA GLN A 268 -9.80 32.92 12.65
C GLN A 268 -8.69 33.63 11.86
N ILE A 269 -9.01 34.23 10.71
CA ILE A 269 -8.04 34.99 9.91
C ILE A 269 -7.52 36.19 10.71
N VAL A 270 -8.40 36.91 11.43
CA VAL A 270 -8.00 38.03 12.30
C VAL A 270 -7.08 37.54 13.41
N ALA A 271 -7.40 36.43 14.08
CA ALA A 271 -6.59 35.88 15.16
C ALA A 271 -5.20 35.36 14.68
N LYS A 272 -5.15 34.61 13.58
CA LYS A 272 -3.91 34.05 13.01
C LYS A 272 -2.98 35.16 12.48
N THR A 273 -3.55 36.28 12.02
CA THR A 273 -2.78 37.45 11.57
C THR A 273 -2.34 38.34 12.74
N ALA A 274 -3.11 38.38 13.83
CA ALA A 274 -2.81 39.23 14.99
C ALA A 274 -1.53 38.81 15.73
N LEU A 275 -1.29 37.50 15.92
CA LEU A 275 -0.14 37.01 16.68
C LEU A 275 1.22 37.49 16.13
N PRO A 276 1.55 37.29 14.83
CA PRO A 276 2.81 37.79 14.27
C PRO A 276 2.89 39.32 14.26
N PHE A 277 1.77 40.02 14.03
CA PHE A 277 1.75 41.49 14.06
C PHE A 277 2.02 42.07 15.44
N VAL A 278 1.44 41.47 16.49
CA VAL A 278 1.67 41.87 17.88
C VAL A 278 3.13 41.64 18.28
N VAL A 279 3.73 40.52 17.86
CA VAL A 279 5.16 40.24 18.09
C VAL A 279 6.05 41.26 17.36
N ILE A 280 5.73 41.61 16.11
CA ILE A 280 6.48 42.65 15.37
C ILE A 280 6.33 44.02 16.05
N LEU A 281 5.14 44.39 16.52
CA LEU A 281 4.93 45.65 17.25
C LEU A 281 5.67 45.68 18.59
N LEU A 282 5.66 44.57 19.34
CA LEU A 282 6.40 44.44 20.60
C LEU A 282 7.91 44.52 20.38
N THR A 283 8.43 43.91 19.32
CA THR A 283 9.86 43.99 19.00
C THR A 283 10.29 45.39 18.54
N LEU A 284 9.49 46.06 17.70
CA LEU A 284 9.75 47.45 17.29
C LEU A 284 9.67 48.42 18.46
N SER A 285 8.71 48.24 19.39
CA SER A 285 8.63 49.07 20.59
C SER A 285 9.81 48.84 21.53
N LEU A 286 10.27 47.60 21.72
CA LEU A 286 11.49 47.32 22.50
C LEU A 286 12.74 47.95 21.88
N LEU A 287 12.90 47.84 20.56
CA LEU A 287 13.99 48.48 19.82
C LEU A 287 13.95 50.00 19.94
N GLY A 288 12.75 50.59 19.90
CA GLY A 288 12.53 52.02 20.15
C GLY A 288 13.02 52.44 21.54
N VAL A 289 12.66 51.69 22.59
CA VAL A 289 13.12 51.96 23.97
C VAL A 289 14.65 51.86 24.07
N VAL A 290 15.25 50.81 23.50
CA VAL A 290 16.72 50.65 23.48
C VAL A 290 17.40 51.81 22.74
N TYR A 291 16.83 52.27 21.61
CA TYR A 291 17.35 53.41 20.87
C TYR A 291 17.30 54.70 21.68
N PHE A 292 16.16 55.01 22.32
CA PHE A 292 16.01 56.23 23.14
C PHE A 292 16.93 56.21 24.37
N VAL A 293 17.03 55.08 25.07
CA VAL A 293 17.97 54.92 26.20
C VAL A 293 19.42 55.01 25.74
N GLY A 294 19.75 54.42 24.59
CA GLY A 294 21.06 54.50 23.98
C GLY A 294 21.45 55.93 23.57
N LYS A 295 20.50 56.68 23.00
CA LYS A 295 20.69 58.09 22.64
C LYS A 295 20.92 58.96 23.89
N ALA A 296 20.10 58.81 24.93
CA ALA A 296 20.24 59.56 26.17
C ALA A 296 21.62 59.32 26.83
N ARG A 297 22.06 58.06 26.92
CA ARG A 297 23.39 57.73 27.46
C ARG A 297 24.54 58.28 26.61
N ARG A 298 24.40 58.29 25.28
CA ARG A 298 25.41 58.88 24.38
C ARG A 298 25.49 60.40 24.51
N GLU A 299 24.37 61.09 24.73
CA GLU A 299 24.36 62.54 24.97
C GLU A 299 25.03 62.90 26.29
N GLU A 300 24.78 62.14 27.37
CA GLU A 300 25.47 62.31 28.65
C GLU A 300 26.99 62.08 28.57
N VAL A 301 27.42 61.09 27.79
CA VAL A 301 28.85 60.83 27.56
C VAL A 301 29.48 61.92 26.71
N LYS A 302 28.81 62.38 25.64
CA LYS A 302 29.29 63.52 24.82
C LYS A 302 29.42 64.80 25.64
N LYS A 303 28.48 65.06 26.55
CA LYS A 303 28.53 66.23 27.44
C LYS A 303 29.74 66.17 28.39
N ARG A 304 29.99 65.00 28.98
CA ARG A 304 31.19 64.76 29.80
C ARG A 304 32.51 64.85 29.02
N ILE A 305 32.55 64.33 27.79
CA ILE A 305 33.72 64.47 26.90
C ILE A 305 33.94 65.94 26.52
N ALA A 306 32.88 66.70 26.24
CA ALA A 306 32.99 68.13 25.94
C ALA A 306 33.52 68.94 27.14
N GLU A 307 33.06 68.62 28.35
CA GLU A 307 33.56 69.22 29.60
C GLU A 307 35.05 68.86 29.87
N GLN A 308 35.50 67.65 29.50
CA GLN A 308 36.92 67.25 29.59
C GLN A 308 37.78 67.81 28.45
N SER A 309 37.23 68.01 27.25
CA SER A 309 37.97 68.55 26.10
C SER A 309 38.21 70.06 26.24
N SER A 310 37.31 70.80 26.91
CA SER A 310 37.57 72.21 27.26
C SER A 310 38.70 72.41 28.27
N LEU A 311 39.05 71.37 29.03
CA LEU A 311 40.22 71.37 29.93
C LEU A 311 41.54 71.01 29.22
N SER A 312 41.48 70.29 28.09
CA SER A 312 42.66 69.98 27.26
C SER A 312 43.07 71.12 26.31
N SER A 313 42.14 72.01 25.92
CA SER A 313 42.45 73.18 25.08
C SER A 313 43.24 74.27 25.83
N VAL A 314 43.32 74.21 27.17
CA VAL A 314 44.07 75.17 28.01
C VAL A 314 45.50 74.66 28.31
N LEU A 315 45.85 73.42 27.94
CA LEU A 315 47.18 72.82 28.16
C LEU A 315 47.93 72.50 26.85
N GLY A 316 47.47 73.01 25.70
CA GLY A 316 48.11 72.81 24.39
C GLY A 316 48.76 74.06 23.79
N SER A 317 48.88 75.15 24.56
CA SER A 317 49.61 76.36 24.14
C SER A 317 50.91 76.49 24.94
N GLU A 318 51.83 75.58 24.72
CA GLU A 318 53.25 75.72 25.07
C GLU A 318 54.04 74.68 24.24
N ASP A 319 54.32 75.05 22.98
CA ASP A 319 55.64 75.05 22.32
C ASP A 319 55.55 75.57 20.88
#